data_AF-A0AAV1AUI9-F1
#
_entry.id   AF-A0AAV1AUI9-F1
#
_cell.length_a   1.000
_cell.length_b   1.000
_cell.length_c   1.000
_cell.angle_alpha   90.00
_cell.angle_beta   90.00
_cell.angle_gamma   90.00
#
_symmetry.space_group_name_H-M   'P 1'
#
loop_
_entity.id
_entity.type
_entity.pdbx_description
1 polymer ?
#
loop_
_entity_poly.entity_id
_entity_poly.type
_entity_poly.pdbx_seq_one_letter_code
_entity_poly.pdbx_strand_id
1 'polypeptide(L)'
;MISLIGILIQSRVLGASSLLLVFSYPLMKRFTFWPQAFLGLTFNWGALLGWAAVKGNLDPFIVLPLYVSGVCWTLVYDTIYAHQDKEDDLKVGVKSTALRFGDSTKEWLTGFGIASLGGLALSGFNAELGWPYYAFLGVASGHLGWQIWTVNLCCRSDCNRKFVSNKWYGAIIFGGILAGRLSS
;
A
#
# COMPACT_ATOMS: atom_id res chain seq x y z
N MET A 1 26.09 1.02 -20.66
CA MET A 1 26.80 0.56 -19.45
C MET A 1 26.48 1.54 -18.32
N ILE A 2 25.46 1.25 -17.51
CA ILE A 2 25.14 2.04 -16.31
C ILE A 2 26.23 1.71 -15.28
N SER A 3 27.02 2.70 -14.86
CA SER A 3 28.10 2.46 -13.90
C SER A 3 27.53 2.13 -12.52
N LEU A 4 28.21 1.27 -11.76
CA LEU A 4 27.86 0.94 -10.37
C LEU A 4 27.67 2.20 -9.50
N ILE A 5 28.40 3.26 -9.85
CA ILE A 5 28.34 4.59 -9.22
C ILE A 5 26.99 5.27 -9.49
N GLY A 6 26.43 5.17 -10.70
CA GLY A 6 25.12 5.74 -11.04
C GLY A 6 23.98 5.10 -10.23
N ILE A 7 24.02 3.79 -10.05
CA ILE A 7 23.06 3.02 -9.25
C ILE A 7 23.10 3.48 -7.78
N LEU A 8 24.31 3.66 -7.24
CA LEU A 8 24.51 4.13 -5.87
C LEU A 8 24.02 5.56 -5.67
N ILE A 9 24.23 6.46 -6.63
CA ILE A 9 23.77 7.85 -6.54
C ILE A 9 22.25 7.93 -6.58
N GLN A 10 21.59 7.24 -7.53
CA GLN A 10 20.12 7.25 -7.62
C GLN A 10 19.47 6.71 -6.36
N SER A 11 19.96 5.57 -5.84
CA SER A 11 19.42 4.97 -4.62
C SER A 11 19.63 5.85 -3.39
N ARG A 12 20.77 6.55 -3.30
CA ARG A 12 21.06 7.51 -2.21
C ARG A 12 20.16 8.73 -2.27
N VAL A 13 19.98 9.34 -3.44
CA VAL A 13 19.11 10.51 -3.61
C VAL A 13 17.65 10.14 -3.31
N LEU A 14 17.20 8.99 -3.81
CA LEU A 14 15.86 8.49 -3.54
C LEU A 14 15.67 8.12 -2.06
N GLY A 15 16.72 7.62 -1.40
CA GLY A 15 16.69 7.33 0.04
C GLY A 15 16.60 8.63 0.85
N ALA A 16 17.41 9.63 0.49
CA ALA A 16 17.40 10.94 1.16
C ALA A 16 16.05 11.66 0.99
N SER A 17 15.40 11.57 -0.18
CA SER A 17 14.11 12.22 -0.40
C SER A 17 12.98 11.63 0.44
N SER A 18 13.06 10.35 0.81
CA SER A 18 12.09 9.72 1.73
C SER A 18 12.06 10.36 3.12
N LEU A 19 13.19 10.95 3.57
CA LEU A 19 13.28 11.57 4.89
C LEU A 19 12.29 12.73 5.04
N LEU A 20 12.03 13.49 3.97
CA LEU A 20 11.03 14.56 3.97
C LEU A 20 9.63 14.02 4.32
N LEU A 21 9.27 12.85 3.79
CA LEU A 21 7.99 12.20 4.08
C LEU A 21 7.95 11.62 5.50
N VAL A 22 9.05 11.00 5.95
CA VAL A 22 9.18 10.46 7.31
C VAL A 22 9.03 11.56 8.37
N PHE A 23 9.70 12.69 8.19
CA PHE A 23 9.62 13.81 9.14
C PHE A 23 8.26 14.51 9.13
N SER A 24 7.60 14.60 7.97
CA SER A 24 6.29 15.25 7.87
C SER A 24 5.15 14.39 8.38
N TYR A 25 5.25 13.05 8.27
CA TYR A 25 4.16 12.12 8.63
C TYR A 25 3.56 12.32 10.04
N PRO A 26 4.33 12.43 11.14
CA PRO A 26 3.76 12.62 12.48
C PRO A 26 2.91 13.89 12.61
N LEU A 27 3.23 14.93 11.84
CA LEU A 27 2.53 16.22 11.87
C LEU A 27 1.20 16.16 11.09
N MET A 28 1.08 15.28 10.10
CA MET A 28 -0.08 15.25 9.21
C MET A 28 -1.39 14.97 9.92
N LYS A 29 -1.36 14.21 11.02
CA LYS A 29 -2.54 13.94 11.86
C LYS A 29 -3.19 15.21 12.45
N ARG A 30 -2.42 16.30 12.57
CA ARG A 30 -2.91 17.60 13.09
C ARG A 30 -3.41 18.53 11.98
N PHE A 31 -2.88 18.40 10.76
CA PHE A 31 -3.18 19.31 9.66
C PHE A 31 -4.21 18.78 8.66
N THR A 32 -4.22 17.48 8.37
CA THR A 32 -5.05 16.86 7.32
C THR A 32 -5.85 15.67 7.81
N PHE A 33 -6.96 15.37 7.11
CA PHE A 33 -7.75 14.16 7.28
C PHE A 33 -7.19 12.94 6.50
N TRP A 34 -6.04 13.10 5.85
CA TRP A 34 -5.38 12.05 5.07
C TRP A 34 -4.02 11.59 5.61
N PRO A 35 -3.79 11.47 6.93
CA PRO A 35 -2.50 10.99 7.43
C PRO A 35 -2.16 9.59 6.90
N GLN A 36 -3.18 8.76 6.61
CA GLN A 36 -3.03 7.43 6.00
C GLN A 36 -2.43 7.49 4.59
N ALA A 37 -2.73 8.53 3.80
CA ALA A 37 -2.13 8.70 2.48
C ALA A 37 -0.63 8.98 2.60
N PHE A 38 -0.25 9.86 3.53
CA PHE A 38 1.16 10.14 3.83
C PHE A 38 1.88 8.91 4.37
N LEU A 39 1.24 8.13 5.26
CA LEU A 39 1.77 6.85 5.71
C LEU A 39 2.06 5.93 4.52
N GLY A 40 1.09 5.78 3.62
CA GLY A 40 1.22 4.97 2.41
C GLY A 40 2.38 5.43 1.53
N LEU A 41 2.51 6.74 1.29
CA LEU A 41 3.62 7.29 0.51
C LEU A 41 4.98 6.97 1.15
N THR A 42 5.09 7.15 2.47
CA THR A 42 6.35 6.90 3.20
C THR A 42 6.71 5.42 3.21
N PHE A 43 5.79 4.53 3.59
CA PHE A 43 6.09 3.10 3.75
C PHE A 43 6.34 2.39 2.42
N ASN A 44 5.64 2.80 1.35
CA ASN A 44 5.82 2.17 0.04
C ASN A 44 7.01 2.70 -0.74
N TRP A 45 7.71 3.72 -0.23
CA TRP A 45 8.92 4.25 -0.86
C TRP A 45 10.01 3.18 -1.04
N GLY A 46 9.99 2.16 -0.17
CA GLY A 46 10.82 0.96 -0.29
C GLY A 46 10.67 0.21 -1.62
N ALA A 47 9.50 0.26 -2.27
CA ALA A 47 9.32 -0.35 -3.60
C ALA A 47 10.13 0.38 -4.68
N LEU A 48 10.17 1.71 -4.64
CA LEU A 48 10.98 2.53 -5.55
C LEU A 48 12.47 2.25 -5.32
N LEU A 49 12.88 2.25 -4.04
CA LEU A 49 14.26 2.03 -3.65
C LEU A 49 14.74 0.62 -3.99
N GLY A 50 13.93 -0.40 -3.69
CA GLY A 50 14.26 -1.80 -3.97
C GLY A 50 14.45 -2.04 -5.46
N TRP A 51 13.58 -1.48 -6.30
CA TRP A 51 13.74 -1.58 -7.75
C TRP A 51 15.02 -0.88 -8.23
N ALA A 52 15.23 0.39 -7.84
CA ALA A 52 16.40 1.15 -8.23
C ALA A 52 17.71 0.48 -7.80
N ALA A 53 17.74 -0.10 -6.61
CA ALA A 53 18.92 -0.78 -6.07
C ALA A 53 19.28 -2.06 -6.84
N VAL A 54 18.29 -2.80 -7.34
CA VAL A 54 18.52 -4.08 -8.05
C VAL A 54 18.70 -3.88 -9.56
N LYS A 55 17.89 -3.02 -10.19
CA LYS A 55 17.88 -2.84 -11.65
C LYS A 55 18.75 -1.68 -12.13
N GLY A 56 19.18 -0.79 -11.24
CA GLY A 56 20.01 0.35 -11.59
C GLY A 56 19.32 1.41 -12.45
N ASN A 57 17.99 1.34 -12.53
CA ASN A 57 17.13 2.30 -13.20
C ASN A 57 15.77 2.35 -12.48
N LEU A 58 14.91 3.28 -12.86
CA LEU A 58 13.49 3.27 -12.49
C LEU A 58 12.69 3.15 -13.79
N ASP A 59 12.12 1.97 -14.03
CA ASP A 59 11.14 1.82 -15.10
C ASP A 59 9.79 2.36 -14.58
N PRO A 60 9.34 3.53 -15.06
CA PRO A 60 8.13 4.15 -14.55
C PRO A 60 6.88 3.30 -14.80
N PHE A 61 6.87 2.47 -15.85
CA PHE A 61 5.72 1.65 -16.22
C PHE A 61 5.53 0.47 -15.27
N ILE A 62 6.61 -0.03 -14.66
CA ILE A 62 6.54 -1.12 -13.68
C ILE A 62 6.40 -0.56 -12.27
N VAL A 63 7.22 0.45 -11.95
CA VAL A 63 7.45 0.88 -10.57
C VAL A 63 6.38 1.83 -10.07
N LEU A 64 5.87 2.76 -10.90
CA LEU A 64 4.83 3.68 -10.45
C LEU A 64 3.50 2.98 -10.16
N PRO A 65 2.99 2.05 -10.99
CA PRO A 65 1.79 1.29 -10.67
C PRO A 65 1.95 0.44 -9.41
N LEU A 66 3.13 -0.15 -9.18
CA LEU A 66 3.44 -0.90 -7.97
C LEU A 66 3.40 0.00 -6.73
N TYR A 67 4.04 1.17 -6.81
CA TYR A 67 4.08 2.13 -5.72
C TYR A 67 2.69 2.67 -5.37
N VAL A 68 1.93 3.11 -6.38
CA VAL A 68 0.53 3.55 -6.20
C VAL A 68 -0.31 2.43 -5.62
N SER A 69 -0.12 1.19 -6.07
CA SER A 69 -0.85 0.06 -5.53
C SER A 69 -0.61 -0.13 -4.04
N GLY A 70 0.65 -0.05 -3.61
CA GLY A 70 1.02 -0.15 -2.19
C GLY A 70 0.44 0.98 -1.35
N VAL A 71 0.43 2.22 -1.87
CA VAL A 71 -0.20 3.38 -1.21
C VAL A 71 -1.70 3.15 -1.05
N CYS A 72 -2.39 2.69 -2.11
CA CYS A 72 -3.81 2.37 -2.06
C CYS A 72 -4.11 1.23 -1.08
N TRP A 73 -3.30 0.18 -1.06
CA TRP A 73 -3.45 -0.90 -0.08
C TRP A 73 -3.26 -0.40 1.36
N THR A 74 -2.29 0.50 1.58
CA THR A 74 -2.09 1.15 2.88
C THR A 74 -3.31 1.96 3.31
N LEU A 75 -3.90 2.72 2.38
CA LEU A 75 -5.16 3.41 2.63
C LEU A 75 -6.28 2.44 3.03
N VAL A 76 -6.34 1.24 2.45
CA VAL A 76 -7.34 0.23 2.82
C VAL A 76 -7.15 -0.22 4.27
N TYR A 77 -6.00 -0.83 4.60
CA TYR A 77 -5.84 -1.46 5.90
C TYR A 77 -5.68 -0.45 7.05
N ASP A 78 -5.04 0.70 6.79
CA ASP A 78 -4.77 1.68 7.83
C ASP A 78 -6.01 2.53 8.13
N THR A 79 -6.91 2.70 7.16
CA THR A 79 -8.22 3.30 7.43
C THR A 79 -9.10 2.36 8.26
N ILE A 80 -9.07 1.04 8.00
CA ILE A 80 -9.73 0.06 8.88
C ILE A 80 -9.13 0.13 10.29
N TYR A 81 -7.81 0.21 10.39
CA TYR A 81 -7.14 0.35 11.68
C TYR A 81 -7.55 1.64 12.41
N ALA A 82 -7.64 2.77 11.70
CA ALA A 82 -8.02 4.06 12.27
C ALA A 82 -9.45 4.11 12.85
N HIS A 83 -10.35 3.22 12.43
CA HIS A 83 -11.66 3.09 13.07
C HIS A 83 -11.59 2.57 14.51
N GLN A 84 -10.48 1.95 14.92
CA GLN A 84 -10.25 1.52 16.31
C GLN A 84 -10.13 2.66 17.30
N ASP A 85 -9.58 3.79 16.85
CA ASP A 85 -9.26 4.95 17.68
C ASP A 85 -10.21 6.13 17.38
N LYS A 86 -11.24 5.93 16.55
CA LYS A 86 -12.12 7.00 16.04
C LYS A 86 -12.74 7.88 17.13
N GLU A 87 -13.25 7.26 18.20
CA GLU A 87 -13.88 8.00 19.31
C GLU A 87 -12.87 8.79 20.13
N ASP A 88 -11.68 8.24 20.33
CA ASP A 88 -10.64 8.89 21.11
C ASP A 88 -9.98 10.01 20.29
N ASP A 89 -9.68 9.76 19.01
CA ASP A 89 -9.20 10.76 18.05
C ASP A 89 -10.14 11.99 18.00
N LEU A 90 -11.45 11.77 18.02
CA LEU A 90 -12.44 12.84 18.03
C LEU A 90 -12.33 13.72 19.31
N LYS A 91 -12.10 13.11 20.48
CA LYS A 91 -11.97 13.84 21.76
C LYS A 91 -10.71 14.71 21.81
N VAL A 92 -9.61 14.25 21.22
CA VAL A 92 -8.33 14.97 21.20
C VAL A 92 -8.14 15.86 19.95
N GLY A 93 -9.13 15.91 19.05
CA GLY A 93 -9.09 16.73 17.84
C GLY A 93 -8.13 16.21 16.76
N VAL A 94 -7.80 14.92 16.79
CA VAL A 94 -6.95 14.26 15.78
C VAL A 94 -7.79 13.94 14.55
N LYS A 95 -7.23 14.17 13.35
CA LYS A 95 -7.92 13.94 12.08
C LYS A 95 -7.46 12.62 11.46
N SER A 96 -8.39 11.89 10.83
CA SER A 96 -8.11 10.61 10.16
C SER A 96 -9.07 10.36 8.99
N THR A 97 -8.71 9.46 8.08
CA THR A 97 -9.62 9.02 7.00
C THR A 97 -10.87 8.35 7.54
N ALA A 98 -10.78 7.64 8.67
CA ALA A 98 -11.93 7.05 9.36
C ALA A 98 -12.95 8.10 9.79
N LEU A 99 -12.49 9.26 10.29
CA LEU A 99 -13.35 10.41 10.61
C LEU A 99 -13.91 11.07 9.35
N ARG A 100 -13.10 11.21 8.29
CA ARG A 100 -13.52 11.86 7.05
C ARG A 100 -14.54 11.05 6.26
N PHE A 101 -14.36 9.74 6.16
CA PHE A 101 -15.24 8.88 5.37
C PHE A 101 -16.48 8.45 6.13
N GLY A 102 -16.41 8.37 7.47
CA GLY A 102 -17.57 8.05 8.30
C GLY A 102 -18.24 6.76 7.84
N ASP A 103 -19.53 6.84 7.54
CA ASP A 103 -20.36 5.71 7.12
C ASP A 103 -20.01 5.24 5.70
N SER A 104 -19.49 6.14 4.85
CA SER A 104 -19.08 5.82 3.48
C SER A 104 -17.71 5.15 3.38
N THR A 105 -17.14 4.70 4.51
CA THR A 105 -15.79 4.12 4.53
C THR A 105 -15.70 2.95 3.57
N LYS A 106 -16.66 2.01 3.56
CA LYS A 106 -16.56 0.79 2.75
C LYS A 106 -16.52 1.08 1.25
N GLU A 107 -17.22 2.10 0.75
CA GLU A 107 -17.15 2.53 -0.65
C GLU A 107 -15.76 3.05 -0.99
N TRP A 108 -15.18 3.92 -0.14
CA TRP A 108 -13.82 4.43 -0.34
C TRP A 108 -12.78 3.30 -0.30
N LEU A 109 -12.87 2.37 0.65
CA LEU A 109 -11.97 1.22 0.72
C LEU A 109 -12.09 0.34 -0.53
N THR A 110 -13.29 0.16 -1.06
CA THR A 110 -13.49 -0.58 -2.31
C THR A 110 -12.80 0.11 -3.48
N GLY A 111 -12.92 1.43 -3.60
CA GLY A 111 -12.20 2.21 -4.62
C GLY A 111 -10.68 2.08 -4.52
N PHE A 112 -10.12 2.20 -3.31
CA PHE A 112 -8.69 1.98 -3.09
C PHE A 112 -8.27 0.53 -3.33
N GLY A 113 -9.12 -0.43 -2.99
CA GLY A 113 -8.87 -1.85 -3.27
C GLY A 113 -8.78 -2.14 -4.76
N ILE A 114 -9.71 -1.62 -5.56
CA ILE A 114 -9.69 -1.73 -7.03
C ILE A 114 -8.43 -1.07 -7.59
N ALA A 115 -8.10 0.15 -7.14
CA ALA A 115 -6.89 0.85 -7.58
C ALA A 115 -5.61 0.07 -7.23
N SER A 116 -5.57 -0.55 -6.04
CA SER A 116 -4.45 -1.39 -5.62
C SER A 116 -4.28 -2.62 -6.52
N LEU A 117 -5.36 -3.37 -6.73
CA LEU A 117 -5.35 -4.55 -7.59
C LEU A 117 -5.01 -4.19 -9.05
N GLY A 118 -5.55 -3.08 -9.56
CA GLY A 118 -5.25 -2.57 -10.90
C GLY A 118 -3.78 -2.19 -11.07
N GLY A 119 -3.19 -1.50 -10.08
CA GLY A 119 -1.77 -1.15 -10.09
C GLY A 119 -0.86 -2.39 -10.02
N LEU A 120 -1.24 -3.41 -9.25
CA LEU A 120 -0.54 -4.70 -9.23
C LEU A 120 -0.63 -5.41 -10.57
N ALA A 121 -1.83 -5.54 -11.15
CA ALA A 121 -2.03 -6.18 -12.44
C ALA A 121 -1.19 -5.50 -13.55
N LEU A 122 -1.21 -4.17 -13.60
CA LEU A 122 -0.45 -3.39 -14.57
C LEU A 122 1.06 -3.55 -14.37
N SER A 123 1.54 -3.48 -13.13
CA SER A 123 2.95 -3.70 -12.82
C SER A 123 3.40 -5.12 -13.20
N GLY A 124 2.61 -6.14 -12.87
CA GLY A 124 2.90 -7.53 -13.22
C GLY A 124 2.91 -7.79 -14.71
N PHE A 125 2.00 -7.16 -15.47
CA PHE A 125 1.97 -7.21 -16.93
C PHE A 125 3.21 -6.57 -17.54
N ASN A 126 3.55 -5.34 -17.14
CA ASN A 126 4.74 -4.64 -17.64
C ASN A 126 6.05 -5.31 -17.22
N ALA A 127 6.01 -6.07 -16.13
CA ALA A 127 7.15 -6.84 -15.65
C ALA A 127 7.20 -8.27 -16.21
N GLU A 128 6.31 -8.62 -17.15
CA GLU A 128 6.22 -9.92 -17.84
C GLU A 128 6.11 -11.12 -16.89
N LEU A 129 5.29 -11.00 -15.84
CA LEU A 129 5.02 -12.10 -14.91
C LEU A 129 4.11 -13.16 -15.54
N GLY A 130 4.46 -14.44 -15.36
CA GLY A 130 3.70 -15.56 -15.87
C GLY A 130 2.32 -15.72 -15.21
N TRP A 131 1.49 -16.58 -15.82
CA TRP A 131 0.10 -16.80 -15.42
C TRP A 131 -0.14 -17.11 -13.92
N PRO A 132 0.75 -17.80 -13.17
CA PRO A 132 0.54 -18.08 -11.75
C PRO A 132 0.41 -16.80 -10.92
N TYR A 133 1.09 -15.72 -11.30
CA TYR A 133 0.95 -14.42 -10.64
C TYR A 133 -0.50 -13.95 -10.62
N TYR A 134 -1.21 -14.05 -11.74
CA TYR A 134 -2.59 -13.60 -11.87
C TYR A 134 -3.57 -14.50 -11.10
N ALA A 135 -3.26 -15.79 -10.94
CA ALA A 135 -4.04 -16.68 -10.06
C ALA A 135 -3.93 -16.23 -8.60
N PHE A 136 -2.71 -15.93 -8.12
CA PHE A 136 -2.50 -15.36 -6.78
C PHE A 136 -3.13 -13.98 -6.63
N LEU A 137 -3.12 -13.15 -7.67
CA LEU A 137 -3.80 -11.85 -7.66
C LEU A 137 -5.31 -12.01 -7.49
N GLY A 138 -5.91 -13.05 -8.09
CA GLY A 138 -7.31 -13.42 -7.86
C GLY A 138 -7.59 -13.81 -6.40
N VAL A 139 -6.70 -14.60 -5.79
CA VAL A 139 -6.80 -14.95 -4.36
C VAL A 139 -6.67 -13.71 -3.47
N ALA A 140 -5.72 -12.82 -3.78
CA ALA A 140 -5.53 -11.56 -3.06
C ALA A 140 -6.75 -10.64 -3.17
N SER A 141 -7.37 -10.57 -4.36
CA SER A 141 -8.62 -9.85 -4.59
C SER A 141 -9.76 -10.40 -3.73
N GLY A 142 -9.92 -11.73 -3.67
CA GLY A 142 -10.90 -12.38 -2.79
C GLY A 142 -10.64 -12.08 -1.31
N HIS A 143 -9.40 -12.14 -0.87
CA HIS A 143 -9.02 -11.81 0.52
C HIS A 143 -9.35 -10.35 0.86
N LEU A 144 -8.99 -9.40 0.00
CA LEU A 144 -9.26 -7.97 0.21
C LEU A 144 -10.77 -7.68 0.19
N GLY A 145 -11.50 -8.28 -0.76
CA GLY A 145 -12.96 -8.18 -0.84
C GLY A 145 -13.64 -8.72 0.42
N TRP A 146 -13.19 -9.87 0.93
CA TRP A 146 -13.67 -10.42 2.21
C TRP A 146 -13.41 -9.46 3.38
N GLN A 147 -12.22 -8.84 3.45
CA GLN A 147 -11.91 -7.87 4.50
C GLN A 147 -12.88 -6.69 4.48
N ILE A 148 -13.06 -6.05 3.31
CA ILE A 148 -13.90 -4.85 3.17
C ILE A 148 -15.38 -5.16 3.38
N TRP A 149 -15.86 -6.29 2.86
CA TRP A 149 -17.27 -6.67 2.97
C TRP A 149 -17.66 -6.99 4.42
N THR A 150 -16.86 -7.82 5.11
CA THR A 150 -17.21 -8.37 6.42
C THR A 150 -16.75 -7.53 7.61
N VAL A 151 -15.90 -6.51 7.41
CA VAL A 151 -15.44 -5.68 8.54
C VAL A 151 -16.61 -4.95 9.19
N ASN A 152 -16.66 -5.03 10.52
CA ASN A 152 -17.50 -4.20 11.37
C ASN A 152 -16.67 -3.03 11.90
N LEU A 153 -16.82 -1.86 11.28
CA LEU A 153 -16.06 -0.64 11.59
C LEU A 153 -16.33 -0.09 13.00
N CYS A 154 -17.44 -0.48 13.64
CA CYS A 154 -17.77 -0.10 15.01
C CYS A 154 -17.11 -1.03 16.05
N CYS A 155 -16.50 -2.14 15.62
CA CYS A 155 -15.93 -3.13 16.50
C CYS A 155 -14.40 -3.08 16.45
N ARG A 156 -13.78 -2.52 17.50
CA ARG A 156 -12.31 -2.39 17.62
C ARG A 156 -11.57 -3.71 17.41
N SER A 157 -12.07 -4.80 17.99
CA SER A 157 -11.43 -6.12 17.87
C SER A 157 -11.51 -6.70 16.46
N ASP A 158 -12.62 -6.48 15.73
CA ASP A 158 -12.74 -6.91 14.35
C ASP A 158 -11.84 -6.06 13.43
N CYS A 159 -11.82 -4.73 13.59
CA CYS A 159 -10.89 -3.86 12.88
C CYS A 159 -9.43 -4.30 13.07
N ASN A 160 -9.02 -4.64 14.30
CA ASN A 160 -7.68 -5.17 14.56
C ASN A 160 -7.44 -6.51 13.87
N ARG A 161 -8.39 -7.44 13.93
CA ARG A 161 -8.29 -8.74 13.24
C ARG A 161 -8.13 -8.58 11.73
N LYS A 162 -8.89 -7.67 11.13
CA LYS A 162 -8.79 -7.34 9.69
C LYS A 162 -7.46 -6.69 9.37
N PHE A 163 -7.00 -5.74 10.18
CA PHE A 163 -5.67 -5.16 10.05
C PHE A 163 -4.57 -6.24 10.06
N VAL A 164 -4.54 -7.10 11.10
CA VAL A 164 -3.55 -8.18 11.24
C VAL A 164 -3.59 -9.17 10.07
N SER A 165 -4.76 -9.45 9.50
CA SER A 165 -4.87 -10.35 8.34
C SER A 165 -4.15 -9.85 7.08
N ASN A 166 -3.79 -8.55 6.98
CA ASN A 166 -3.04 -8.01 5.85
C ASN A 166 -1.64 -8.60 5.68
N LYS A 167 -1.06 -9.20 6.73
CA LYS A 167 0.18 -9.98 6.58
C LYS A 167 0.03 -11.12 5.55
N TRP A 168 -1.15 -11.72 5.49
CA TRP A 168 -1.46 -12.78 4.53
C TRP A 168 -1.68 -12.22 3.13
N TYR A 169 -2.31 -11.06 2.98
CA TYR A 169 -2.41 -10.37 1.69
C TYR A 169 -1.01 -10.12 1.10
N GLY A 170 -0.09 -9.57 1.90
CA GLY A 170 1.30 -9.36 1.48
C GLY A 170 1.99 -10.68 1.10
N ALA A 171 1.81 -11.74 1.89
CA ALA A 171 2.38 -13.05 1.60
C ALA A 171 1.83 -13.68 0.32
N ILE A 172 0.52 -13.53 0.04
CA ILE A 172 -0.12 -14.00 -1.20
C ILE A 172 0.48 -13.27 -2.40
N ILE A 173 0.57 -11.94 -2.37
CA ILE A 173 1.16 -11.16 -3.47
C ILE A 173 2.63 -11.54 -3.69
N PHE A 174 3.41 -11.65 -2.61
CA PHE A 174 4.82 -12.06 -2.70
C PHE A 174 4.97 -13.46 -3.30
N GLY A 175 4.18 -14.43 -2.82
CA GLY A 175 4.15 -15.79 -3.38
C GLY A 175 3.77 -15.81 -4.86
N GLY A 176 2.79 -14.97 -5.26
CA GLY A 176 2.41 -14.79 -6.65
C GLY A 176 3.55 -14.23 -7.52
N ILE A 177 4.32 -13.26 -7.01
CA ILE A 177 5.48 -12.71 -7.73
C ILE A 177 6.53 -13.80 -7.94
N LEU A 178 6.85 -14.59 -6.90
CA LEU A 178 7.81 -15.69 -7.02
C LEU A 178 7.33 -16.76 -8.01
N ALA A 179 6.09 -17.22 -7.88
CA ALA A 179 5.51 -18.24 -8.75
C ALA A 179 5.45 -17.76 -10.21
N GLY A 180 5.03 -16.51 -10.42
CA GLY A 180 5.01 -15.88 -11.75
C GLY A 180 6.40 -15.84 -12.36
N ARG A 181 7.41 -15.40 -11.60
CA ARG A 181 8.81 -15.33 -12.06
C ARG A 181 9.43 -16.69 -12.40
N LEU A 182 9.05 -17.75 -11.70
CA LEU A 182 9.54 -19.10 -11.99
C LEU A 182 8.91 -19.73 -13.24
N SER A 183 7.78 -19.17 -13.70
CA SER A 183 7.04 -19.63 -14.88
C SER A 183 7.20 -18.74 -16.11
N SER A 184 7.90 -17.61 -15.98
CA SER A 184 8.22 -16.65 -17.04
C SER A 184 9.50 -17.01 -17.78
#